data_AF-A0A8J4CM51-F1
#
_entry.id   AF-A0A8J4CM51-F1
#
_cell.length_a   1.000
_cell.length_b   1.000
_cell.length_c   1.000
_cell.angle_alpha   90.00
_cell.angle_beta   90.00
_cell.angle_gamma   90.00
#
_symmetry.space_group_name_H-M   'P 1'
#
loop_
_entity.id
_entity.type
_entity.pdbx_description
1 polymer ?
#
loop_
_entity_poly.entity_id
_entity_poly.type
_entity_poly.pdbx_seq_one_letter_code
_entity_poly.pdbx_strand_id
1 'polypeptide(L)'
;MSLEGNSWSELIEQLNTMVQNFNDLVKASRIPDESADELSASRERKVPGDLQEVLAEKLLFSAYMCLHHISELKKAAALSDHTTQISNARAVKSQMQRTEDIITSKLGLIKVEAQELLGQLEESYYSSKFKGRPTESGVSEQLRELCALALETHTGHRK
;
A
#
# COMPACT_ATOMS: atom_id res chain seq x y z
N MET A 1 15.03 1.40 -10.64
CA MET A 1 16.42 1.11 -10.25
C MET A 1 16.39 -0.13 -9.36
N SER A 2 16.95 -1.25 -9.81
CA SER A 2 16.96 -2.52 -9.09
C SER A 2 18.08 -2.52 -8.05
N LEU A 3 17.82 -1.93 -6.88
CA LEU A 3 18.75 -1.91 -5.74
C LEU A 3 18.81 -3.28 -5.03
N GLU A 4 17.78 -4.10 -5.19
CA GLU A 4 17.66 -5.40 -4.51
C GLU A 4 18.68 -6.41 -5.05
N GLY A 5 18.89 -6.47 -6.37
CA GLY A 5 19.80 -7.44 -6.99
C GLY A 5 21.26 -7.29 -6.54
N ASN A 6 21.77 -6.06 -6.49
CA ASN A 6 23.15 -5.79 -6.05
C ASN A 6 23.34 -5.96 -4.54
N SER A 7 22.36 -5.56 -3.72
CA SER A 7 22.49 -5.61 -2.27
C SER A 7 22.50 -7.04 -1.72
N TRP A 8 21.81 -7.98 -2.37
CA TRP A 8 21.87 -9.39 -2.00
C TRP A 8 23.20 -10.04 -2.38
N SER A 9 23.77 -9.70 -3.54
CA SER A 9 25.10 -10.19 -3.93
C SER A 9 26.20 -9.68 -3.01
N GLU A 10 26.14 -8.41 -2.60
CA GLU A 10 27.08 -7.82 -1.64
C GLU A 10 27.01 -8.51 -0.26
N LEU A 11 25.81 -8.84 0.22
CA LEU A 11 25.65 -9.59 1.47
C LEU A 11 26.29 -10.99 1.40
N ILE A 12 26.11 -11.69 0.28
CA ILE A 12 26.69 -13.02 0.06
C ILE A 12 28.22 -12.94 0.01
N GLU A 13 28.76 -11.92 -0.64
CA GLU A 13 30.21 -11.69 -0.69
C GLU A 13 30.80 -11.41 0.70
N GLN A 14 30.13 -10.59 1.52
CA GLN A 14 30.56 -10.31 2.89
C GLN A 14 30.46 -11.54 3.79
N LEU A 15 29.43 -12.38 3.62
CA LEU A 15 29.27 -13.63 4.34
C LEU A 15 30.40 -14.61 4.01
N ASN A 16 30.72 -14.78 2.73
CA ASN A 16 31.82 -15.63 2.29
C ASN A 16 33.17 -15.12 2.83
N THR A 17 33.37 -13.80 2.83
CA THR A 17 34.55 -13.15 3.42
C THR A 17 34.66 -13.43 4.92
N MET A 18 33.55 -13.36 5.65
CA MET A 18 33.48 -13.67 7.09
C MET A 18 33.88 -15.13 7.37
N VAL A 19 33.33 -16.08 6.60
CA VAL A 19 33.66 -17.51 6.71
C VAL A 19 35.14 -17.77 6.43
N GLN A 20 35.69 -17.09 5.42
CA GLN A 20 37.11 -17.20 5.08
C GLN A 20 38.01 -16.66 6.20
N ASN A 21 37.70 -15.47 6.74
CA ASN A 21 38.44 -14.88 7.87
C ASN A 21 38.39 -15.78 9.11
N PHE A 22 37.24 -16.39 9.39
CA PHE A 22 37.11 -17.36 10.48
C PHE A 22 37.97 -18.61 10.27
N ASN A 23 37.98 -19.17 9.06
CA ASN A 23 38.79 -20.33 8.72
C ASN A 23 40.30 -20.02 8.86
N ASP A 24 40.71 -18.83 8.43
CA ASP A 24 42.11 -18.40 8.53
C ASP A 24 42.51 -18.11 9.98
N LEU A 25 41.60 -17.60 10.82
CA LEU A 25 41.80 -17.47 12.26
C LEU A 25 42.01 -18.83 12.93
N VAL A 26 41.18 -19.83 12.59
CA VAL A 26 41.29 -21.21 13.12
C VAL A 26 42.61 -21.87 12.71
N LYS A 27 43.10 -21.60 11.50
CA LYS A 27 44.42 -22.09 11.05
C LYS A 27 45.55 -21.39 11.80
N ALA A 28 45.45 -20.08 12.00
CA ALA A 28 46.44 -19.29 12.72
C ALA A 28 46.47 -19.58 14.24
N SER A 29 45.40 -20.13 14.80
CA SER A 29 45.32 -20.56 16.20
C SER A 29 45.88 -21.96 16.46
N ARG A 30 46.29 -22.71 15.43
CA ARG A 30 46.94 -24.01 15.64
C ARG A 30 48.31 -23.81 16.29
N ILE A 31 48.46 -24.38 17.49
CA ILE A 31 49.73 -24.46 18.20
C ILE A 31 50.64 -25.42 17.40
N PRO A 32 51.86 -25.02 17.00
CA PRO A 32 52.78 -25.93 16.36
C PRO A 32 53.18 -27.04 17.34
N ASP A 33 53.16 -28.30 16.88
CA ASP A 33 53.71 -29.43 17.64
C ASP A 33 55.20 -29.16 17.90
N GLU A 34 55.58 -29.07 19.18
CA GLU A 34 56.94 -28.71 19.62
C GLU A 34 58.02 -29.75 19.24
N SER A 35 57.67 -30.82 18.53
CA SER A 35 58.60 -31.91 18.19
C SER A 35 59.40 -31.71 16.90
N ALA A 36 59.18 -30.65 16.13
CA ALA A 36 59.66 -30.58 14.74
C ALA A 36 60.73 -29.51 14.42
N ASP A 37 61.03 -28.54 15.30
CA ASP A 37 61.74 -27.34 14.80
C ASP A 37 62.68 -26.65 15.81
N GLU A 38 63.72 -27.35 16.24
CA GLU A 38 64.87 -26.72 16.92
C GLU A 38 65.88 -26.06 15.94
N LEU A 39 65.70 -26.18 14.62
CA LEU A 39 66.68 -25.72 13.62
C LEU A 39 66.28 -24.47 12.82
N SER A 40 65.10 -23.89 13.04
CA SER A 40 64.57 -22.79 12.22
C SER A 40 64.33 -21.48 13.01
N ALA A 41 64.98 -21.29 14.17
CA ALA A 41 64.71 -20.19 15.09
C ALA A 41 65.23 -18.79 14.67
N SER A 42 65.64 -18.57 13.42
CA SER A 42 66.33 -17.34 13.00
C SER A 42 65.77 -16.68 11.74
N ARG A 43 64.45 -16.71 11.51
CA ARG A 43 63.82 -15.85 10.51
C ARG A 43 62.44 -15.37 10.99
N GLU A 44 62.42 -14.15 11.53
CA GLU A 44 61.23 -13.31 11.71
C GLU A 44 59.97 -14.04 12.23
N ARG A 45 59.95 -14.38 13.52
CA ARG A 45 58.67 -14.65 14.20
C ARG A 45 57.86 -13.35 14.24
N LYS A 46 57.05 -13.09 13.22
CA LYS A 46 55.82 -12.30 13.39
C LYS A 46 55.05 -12.95 14.53
N VAL A 47 54.78 -12.19 15.59
CA VAL A 47 54.12 -12.68 16.79
C VAL A 47 52.77 -13.27 16.36
N PRO A 48 52.50 -14.56 16.58
CA PRO A 48 51.24 -15.18 16.15
C PRO A 48 49.98 -14.46 16.66
N GLY A 49 50.10 -13.75 17.80
CA GLY A 49 49.05 -12.90 18.37
C GLY A 49 48.61 -11.76 17.46
N ASP A 50 49.53 -11.04 16.83
CA ASP A 50 49.20 -9.88 15.96
C ASP A 50 48.40 -10.33 14.73
N LEU A 51 48.70 -11.51 14.18
CA LEU A 51 47.95 -12.07 13.04
C LEU A 51 46.54 -12.52 13.46
N GLN A 52 46.40 -13.13 14.65
CA GLN A 52 45.11 -13.53 15.19
C GLN A 52 44.23 -12.32 15.50
N GLU A 53 44.80 -11.26 16.04
CA GLU A 53 44.09 -9.99 16.30
C GLU A 53 43.57 -9.37 14.99
N VAL A 54 44.42 -9.25 13.97
CA VAL A 54 44.00 -8.73 12.64
C VAL A 54 42.90 -9.60 12.01
N LEU A 55 42.97 -10.93 12.14
CA LEU A 55 41.95 -11.82 11.60
C LEU A 55 40.63 -11.72 12.38
N ALA A 56 40.70 -11.53 13.70
CA ALA A 56 39.53 -11.27 14.53
C ALA A 56 38.87 -9.92 14.19
N GLU A 57 39.65 -8.87 13.97
CA GLU A 57 39.14 -7.57 13.52
C GLU A 57 38.48 -7.65 12.14
N LYS A 58 39.09 -8.37 11.20
CA LYS A 58 38.50 -8.60 9.87
C LYS A 58 37.19 -9.39 9.96
N LEU A 59 37.11 -10.38 10.85
CA LEU A 59 35.88 -11.13 11.10
C LEU A 59 34.77 -10.23 11.63
N LEU A 60 35.08 -9.40 12.64
CA LEU A 60 34.15 -8.43 13.22
C LEU A 60 33.68 -7.41 12.18
N PHE A 61 34.59 -6.92 11.34
CA PHE A 61 34.27 -6.00 10.26
C PHE A 61 33.32 -6.62 9.24
N SER A 62 33.59 -7.85 8.78
CA SER A 62 32.67 -8.55 7.86
C SER A 62 31.30 -8.80 8.49
N ALA A 63 31.24 -9.15 9.78
CA ALA A 63 29.98 -9.30 10.51
C ALA A 63 29.19 -7.98 10.60
N TYR A 64 29.88 -6.88 10.89
CA TYR A 64 29.29 -5.53 10.87
C TYR A 64 28.72 -5.20 9.48
N MET A 65 29.47 -5.46 8.41
CA MET A 65 29.01 -5.20 7.05
C MET A 65 27.78 -6.04 6.69
N CYS A 66 27.73 -7.31 7.09
CA CYS A 66 26.52 -8.13 6.90
C CYS A 66 25.29 -7.54 7.61
N LEU A 67 25.43 -7.11 8.88
CA LEU A 67 24.35 -6.46 9.61
C LEU A 67 23.90 -5.15 8.97
N HIS A 68 24.86 -4.38 8.45
CA HIS A 68 24.58 -3.14 7.72
C HIS A 68 23.74 -3.40 6.47
N HIS A 69 24.15 -4.33 5.61
CA HIS A 69 23.40 -4.66 4.38
C HIS A 69 22.00 -5.23 4.69
N ILE A 70 21.87 -6.06 5.73
CA ILE A 70 20.55 -6.56 6.18
C ILE A 70 19.65 -5.39 6.64
N SER A 71 20.20 -4.41 7.34
CA SER A 71 19.46 -3.21 7.76
C SER A 71 18.95 -2.41 6.55
N GLU A 72 19.80 -2.20 5.56
CA GLU A 72 19.45 -1.47 4.33
C GLU A 72 18.38 -2.21 3.51
N LEU A 73 18.51 -3.54 3.35
CA LEU A 73 17.49 -4.38 2.73
C LEU A 73 16.14 -4.27 3.45
N LYS A 74 16.15 -4.28 4.80
CA LYS A 74 14.94 -4.13 5.60
C LYS A 74 14.29 -2.75 5.44
N LYS A 75 15.09 -1.68 5.40
CA LYS A 75 14.59 -0.31 5.15
C LYS A 75 13.97 -0.19 3.77
N ALA A 76 14.64 -0.71 2.75
CA ALA A 76 14.16 -0.69 1.36
C ALA A 76 12.82 -1.43 1.22
N ALA A 77 12.71 -2.63 1.80
CA ALA A 77 11.48 -3.41 1.79
C ALA A 77 10.31 -2.67 2.47
N ALA A 78 10.55 -2.07 3.65
CA ALA A 78 9.54 -1.29 4.36
C ALA A 78 9.06 -0.07 3.56
N LEU A 79 9.98 0.64 2.90
CA LEU A 79 9.65 1.82 2.09
C LEU A 79 8.92 1.46 0.80
N SER A 80 9.24 0.33 0.19
CA SER A 80 8.62 -0.14 -1.07
C SER A 80 7.13 -0.42 -0.91
N ASP A 81 6.75 -1.14 0.15
CA ASP A 81 5.34 -1.47 0.43
C ASP A 81 4.52 -0.21 0.74
N HIS A 82 5.03 0.68 1.59
CA HIS A 82 4.35 1.93 1.92
C HIS A 82 4.21 2.88 0.73
N THR A 83 5.24 3.00 -0.12
CA THR A 83 5.17 3.85 -1.31
C THR A 83 4.09 3.36 -2.28
N THR A 84 4.02 2.04 -2.46
CA THR A 84 3.00 1.40 -3.30
C THR A 84 1.60 1.61 -2.72
N GLN A 85 1.42 1.41 -1.41
CA GLN A 85 0.14 1.63 -0.74
C GLN A 85 -0.31 3.09 -0.84
N ILE A 86 0.57 4.07 -0.62
CA ILE A 86 0.26 5.49 -0.74
C ILE A 86 -0.14 5.85 -2.18
N SER A 87 0.56 5.31 -3.18
CA SER A 87 0.24 5.53 -4.59
C SER A 87 -1.15 5.00 -4.92
N ASN A 88 -1.46 3.76 -4.50
CA ASN A 88 -2.76 3.14 -4.71
C ASN A 88 -3.88 3.92 -4.01
N ALA A 89 -3.66 4.34 -2.76
CA ALA A 89 -4.62 5.15 -2.01
C ALA A 89 -4.90 6.50 -2.70
N ARG A 90 -3.87 7.16 -3.25
CA ARG A 90 -4.03 8.40 -4.03
C ARG A 90 -4.79 8.17 -5.33
N ALA A 91 -4.50 7.08 -6.04
CA ALA A 91 -5.20 6.71 -7.27
C ALA A 91 -6.71 6.49 -7.01
N VAL A 92 -7.04 5.71 -5.97
CA VAL A 92 -8.43 5.46 -5.56
C VAL A 92 -9.11 6.77 -5.15
N LYS A 93 -8.47 7.60 -4.33
CA LYS A 93 -9.01 8.92 -3.93
C LYS A 93 -9.32 9.78 -5.16
N SER A 94 -8.40 9.85 -6.13
CA SER A 94 -8.62 10.64 -7.35
C SER A 94 -9.77 10.10 -8.19
N GLN A 95 -9.92 8.77 -8.26
CA GLN A 95 -11.04 8.15 -8.97
C GLN A 95 -12.38 8.44 -8.28
N MET A 96 -12.42 8.33 -6.95
CA MET A 96 -13.60 8.66 -6.14
C MET A 96 -14.02 10.12 -6.32
N GLN A 97 -13.06 11.06 -6.32
CA GLN A 97 -13.36 12.48 -6.56
C GLN A 97 -14.02 12.69 -7.93
N ARG A 98 -13.48 12.08 -8.99
CA ARG A 98 -14.08 12.19 -10.34
C ARG A 98 -15.49 11.62 -10.38
N THR A 99 -15.74 10.51 -9.70
CA THR A 99 -17.09 9.95 -9.62
C THR A 99 -18.05 10.86 -8.85
N GLU A 100 -17.58 11.50 -7.78
CA GLU A 100 -18.35 12.46 -7.00
C GLU A 100 -18.71 13.69 -7.84
N ASP A 101 -17.75 14.22 -8.61
CA ASP A 101 -17.98 15.36 -9.50
C ASP A 101 -19.02 15.02 -10.59
N ILE A 102 -18.95 13.81 -11.16
CA ILE A 102 -19.92 13.32 -12.16
C ILE A 102 -21.31 13.18 -11.53
N ILE A 103 -21.40 12.59 -10.34
CA ILE A 103 -22.68 12.40 -9.63
C ILE A 103 -23.29 13.76 -9.30
N THR A 104 -22.50 14.68 -8.77
CA THR A 104 -22.93 16.04 -8.43
C THR A 104 -23.45 16.78 -9.66
N SER A 105 -22.75 16.66 -10.80
CA SER A 105 -23.18 17.23 -12.07
C SER A 105 -24.52 16.65 -12.55
N LYS A 106 -24.67 15.32 -12.55
CA LYS A 106 -25.92 14.65 -12.92
C LYS A 106 -27.08 15.03 -12.02
N LEU A 107 -26.85 15.12 -10.70
CA LEU A 107 -27.86 15.51 -9.73
C LEU A 107 -28.29 16.97 -9.94
N GLY A 108 -27.34 17.84 -10.32
CA GLY A 108 -27.64 19.21 -10.74
C GLY A 108 -28.56 19.27 -11.95
N LEU A 109 -28.31 18.46 -12.99
CA LEU A 109 -29.16 18.38 -14.18
C LEU A 109 -30.57 17.89 -13.85
N ILE A 110 -30.69 16.81 -13.07
CA ILE A 110 -31.98 16.26 -12.64
C ILE A 110 -32.78 17.31 -11.85
N LYS A 111 -32.11 18.09 -11.00
CA LYS A 111 -32.76 19.16 -10.23
C LYS A 111 -33.33 20.24 -11.14
N VAL A 112 -32.58 20.67 -12.16
CA VAL A 112 -33.03 21.67 -13.13
C VAL A 112 -34.23 21.13 -13.92
N GLU A 113 -34.15 19.89 -14.41
CA GLU A 113 -35.25 19.24 -15.14
C GLU A 113 -36.51 19.13 -14.27
N ALA A 114 -36.37 18.72 -13.00
CA ALA A 114 -37.49 18.66 -12.06
C ALA A 114 -38.11 20.03 -11.79
N GLN A 115 -37.30 21.10 -11.71
CA GLN A 115 -37.79 22.47 -11.55
C GLN A 115 -38.54 22.95 -12.80
N GLU A 116 -38.06 22.61 -13.98
CA GLU A 116 -38.73 22.94 -15.24
C GLU A 116 -40.08 22.24 -15.36
N LEU A 117 -40.14 20.94 -15.09
CA LEU A 117 -41.38 20.16 -15.07
C LEU A 117 -42.38 20.70 -14.04
N LEU A 118 -41.90 21.11 -12.86
CA LEU A 118 -42.73 21.73 -11.84
C LEU A 118 -43.29 23.08 -12.32
N GLY A 119 -42.47 23.92 -12.96
CA GLY A 119 -42.90 25.18 -13.55
C GLY A 119 -43.95 24.98 -14.66
N GLN A 120 -43.74 24.01 -15.57
CA GLN A 120 -44.71 23.65 -16.60
C GLN A 120 -46.04 23.16 -15.99
N LEU A 121 -45.98 22.41 -14.88
CA LEU A 121 -47.17 21.97 -14.16
C LEU A 121 -47.92 23.14 -13.52
N GLU A 122 -47.21 24.05 -12.87
CA GLU A 122 -47.79 25.27 -12.28
C GLU A 122 -48.43 26.17 -13.36
N GLU A 123 -47.73 26.39 -14.48
CA GLU A 123 -48.25 27.14 -15.61
C GLU A 123 -49.49 26.48 -16.20
N SER A 124 -49.52 25.15 -16.34
CA SER A 124 -50.69 24.40 -16.80
C SER A 124 -51.87 24.53 -15.84
N TYR A 125 -51.62 24.41 -14.53
CA TYR A 125 -52.64 24.50 -13.49
C TYR A 125 -53.23 25.92 -13.36
N TYR A 126 -52.40 26.96 -13.48
CA TYR A 126 -52.82 28.36 -13.34
C TYR A 126 -53.12 29.07 -14.67
N SER A 127 -52.87 28.43 -15.81
CA SER A 127 -53.24 28.90 -17.14
C SER A 127 -54.76 29.07 -17.25
N SER A 128 -55.16 30.18 -17.87
CA SER A 128 -56.57 30.55 -18.08
C SER A 128 -57.39 29.52 -18.89
N LYS A 129 -56.77 28.49 -19.47
CA LYS A 129 -57.49 27.36 -20.10
C LYS A 129 -57.97 26.29 -19.09
N PHE A 130 -57.41 26.27 -17.88
CA PHE A 130 -57.75 25.34 -16.80
C PHE A 130 -58.35 26.02 -15.55
N LYS A 131 -58.29 27.36 -15.45
CA LYS A 131 -59.07 28.12 -14.47
C LYS A 131 -60.57 27.95 -14.74
N GLY A 132 -61.20 27.01 -14.02
CA GLY A 132 -62.66 26.96 -13.90
C GLY A 132 -63.38 25.77 -14.53
N ARG A 133 -62.69 24.70 -14.95
CA ARG A 133 -63.37 23.40 -15.03
C ARG A 133 -62.98 22.56 -13.83
N PRO A 134 -63.84 22.43 -12.80
CA PRO A 134 -63.95 21.13 -12.18
C PRO A 134 -64.39 20.21 -13.33
N THR A 135 -63.48 19.41 -13.86
CA THR A 135 -63.90 18.25 -14.63
C THR A 135 -64.57 17.32 -13.63
N GLU A 136 -65.87 17.57 -13.43
CA GLU A 136 -66.80 16.49 -13.21
C GLU A 136 -66.41 15.39 -14.22
N SER A 137 -65.98 14.24 -13.70
CA SER A 137 -65.59 13.06 -14.47
C SER A 137 -64.27 13.15 -15.27
N GLY A 138 -63.12 13.26 -14.60
CA GLY A 138 -61.81 13.11 -15.27
C GLY A 138 -60.74 12.28 -14.56
N VAL A 139 -60.97 11.81 -13.33
CA VAL A 139 -60.08 10.83 -12.71
C VAL A 139 -60.43 9.48 -13.30
N SER A 140 -59.57 8.94 -14.18
CA SER A 140 -59.66 7.54 -14.64
C SER A 140 -59.95 6.67 -13.43
N GLU A 141 -60.99 5.85 -13.52
CA GLU A 141 -61.45 4.97 -12.44
C GLU A 141 -60.29 4.11 -11.89
N GLN A 142 -59.34 3.77 -12.77
CA GLN A 142 -58.10 3.08 -12.44
C GLN A 142 -57.15 3.91 -11.57
N LEU A 143 -57.03 5.22 -11.80
CA LEU A 143 -56.22 6.09 -10.94
C LEU A 143 -56.87 6.23 -9.55
N ARG A 144 -58.20 6.22 -9.50
CA ARG A 144 -58.95 6.27 -8.24
C ARG A 144 -58.79 4.98 -7.44
N GLU A 145 -58.87 3.83 -8.10
CA GLU A 145 -58.59 2.52 -7.50
C GLU A 145 -57.14 2.39 -7.02
N LEU A 146 -56.16 2.85 -7.82
CA LEU A 146 -54.75 2.82 -7.43
C LEU A 146 -54.46 3.72 -6.22
N CYS A 147 -55.09 4.90 -6.14
CA CYS A 147 -55.00 5.75 -4.96
C CYS A 147 -55.68 5.12 -3.73
N ALA A 148 -56.80 4.42 -3.89
CA ALA A 148 -57.45 3.70 -2.80
C ALA A 148 -56.57 2.55 -2.28
N LEU A 149 -55.99 1.74 -3.17
CA LEU A 149 -55.05 0.66 -2.83
C LEU A 149 -53.78 1.18 -2.14
N ALA A 150 -53.27 2.34 -2.56
CA ALA A 150 -52.10 2.97 -1.93
C ALA A 150 -52.40 3.49 -0.50
N LEU A 151 -53.63 3.92 -0.24
CA LEU A 151 -54.06 4.37 1.09
C LEU A 151 -54.40 3.18 2.01
N GLU A 152 -54.94 2.09 1.47
CA GLU A 152 -55.18 0.85 2.21
C GLU A 152 -53.88 0.14 2.60
N THR A 153 -52.87 0.12 1.73
CA THR A 153 -51.54 -0.44 2.04
C THR A 153 -50.79 0.34 3.12
N HIS A 154 -51.02 1.65 3.24
CA HIS A 154 -50.48 2.46 4.34
C HIS A 154 -51.25 2.36 5.66
N THR A 155 -52.51 1.92 5.63
CA THR A 155 -53.29 1.69 6.85
C THR A 155 -53.16 0.25 7.38
N GLY A 156 -52.78 -0.72 6.53
CA GLY A 156 -52.48 -2.10 6.91
C GLY A 156 -51.14 -2.35 7.61
N HIS A 157 -50.23 -1.38 7.63
CA HIS A 157 -48.91 -1.49 8.29
C HIS A 157 -48.82 -0.78 9.67
N ARG A 158 -49.95 -0.34 10.24
CA ARG A 158 -50.03 0.02 11.66
C ARG A 158 -50.72 -1.07 12.47
N LYS A 159 -50.03 -2.19 12.68
CA LYS A 159 -50.09 -3.01 13.90
C LYS A 159 -48.77 -3.76 14.06
#